data_AF-A0A662D7E3-F1
#
_entry.id   AF-A0A662D7E3-F1
#
_cell.length_a   1.000
_cell.length_b   1.000
_cell.length_c   1.000
_cell.angle_alpha   90.00
_cell.angle_beta   90.00
_cell.angle_gamma   90.00
#
_symmetry.space_group_name_H-M   'P 1'
#
loop_
_entity.id
_entity.type
_entity.pdbx_description
1 polymer ?
#
loop_
_entity_poly.entity_id
_entity_poly.type
_entity_poly.pdbx_seq_one_letter_code
_entity_poly.pdbx_strand_id
1 'polypeptide(L)'
;MVVAEVFEGVSFIMEAVTFVQFILEESIQTNQLALFMAIKQRKYSIARECLDLLENKLIYDLEETNNKAGWLAPYSSGAFRDFIRASKQSVKVYKEILKV
;
A
#
# COMPACT_ATOMS: atom_id res chain seq x y z
N MET A 1 2.17 35.76 14.03
CA MET A 1 1.58 35.59 12.68
C MET A 1 2.40 34.61 11.86
N VAL A 2 3.71 34.84 11.63
CA VAL A 2 4.61 33.91 10.88
C VAL A 2 4.64 32.48 11.43
N VAL A 3 4.62 32.30 12.76
CA VAL A 3 4.69 30.97 13.38
C VAL A 3 3.46 30.11 13.07
N ALA A 4 2.27 30.72 13.03
CA ALA A 4 1.03 29.99 12.74
C ALA A 4 0.98 29.50 11.29
N GLU A 5 1.39 30.35 10.34
CA GLU A 5 1.47 30.01 8.91
C GLU A 5 2.46 28.86 8.63
N VAL A 6 3.58 28.83 9.36
CA VAL A 6 4.55 27.72 9.26
C VAL A 6 3.95 26.41 9.79
N PHE A 7 3.21 26.43 10.89
CA PHE A 7 2.54 25.23 11.42
C PHE A 7 1.45 24.71 10.48
N GLU A 8 0.65 25.60 9.88
CA GLU A 8 -0.36 25.24 8.88
C GLU A 8 0.29 24.60 7.64
N GLY A 9 1.39 25.17 7.14
CA GLY A 9 2.13 24.60 6.01
C GLY A 9 2.70 23.21 6.29
N VAL A 10 3.23 22.97 7.49
CA VAL A 10 3.72 21.64 7.91
C VAL A 10 2.57 20.65 8.03
N SER A 11 1.41 21.05 8.57
CA SER A 11 0.20 20.20 8.62
C SER A 11 -0.25 19.77 7.23
N PHE A 12 -0.27 20.69 6.28
CA PHE A 12 -0.68 20.40 4.91
C PHE A 12 0.22 19.36 4.22
N ILE A 13 1.54 19.45 4.42
CA ILE A 13 2.49 18.46 3.87
C ILE A 13 2.26 17.08 4.48
N MET A 14 2.06 17.02 5.80
CA MET A 14 1.78 15.76 6.51
C MET A 14 0.51 15.07 5.99
N GLU A 15 -0.56 15.85 5.83
CA GLU A 15 -1.84 15.38 5.33
C GLU A 15 -1.72 14.89 3.88
N ALA A 16 -1.02 15.63 3.02
CA ALA A 16 -0.81 15.24 1.64
C ALA A 16 -0.03 13.92 1.51
N VAL A 17 1.04 13.74 2.28
CA VAL A 17 1.80 12.48 2.29
C VAL A 17 0.92 11.33 2.76
N THR A 18 0.20 11.51 3.86
CA THR A 18 -0.70 10.49 4.40
C THR A 18 -1.79 10.13 3.40
N PHE A 19 -2.33 11.11 2.67
CA PHE A 19 -3.36 10.88 1.67
C PHE A 19 -2.87 10.03 0.50
N VAL A 20 -1.65 10.28 0.00
CA VAL A 20 -1.04 9.44 -1.05
C VAL A 20 -0.81 8.01 -0.55
N GLN A 21 -0.28 7.86 0.67
CA GLN A 21 -0.08 6.53 1.27
C GLN A 21 -1.40 5.77 1.43
N PHE A 22 -2.47 6.46 1.82
CA PHE A 22 -3.81 5.89 1.94
C PHE A 22 -4.37 5.42 0.59
N ILE A 23 -4.21 6.18 -0.49
CA ILE A 23 -4.65 5.75 -1.83
C ILE A 23 -3.93 4.46 -2.27
N LEU A 24 -2.63 4.36 -1.98
CA LEU A 24 -1.85 3.16 -2.30
C LEU A 24 -2.29 1.97 -1.46
N GLU A 25 -2.58 2.19 -0.16
CA GLU A 25 -3.16 1.17 0.72
C GLU A 25 -4.48 0.62 0.16
N GLU A 26 -5.43 1.49 -0.18
CA GLU A 26 -6.73 1.11 -0.76
C GLU A 26 -6.58 0.37 -2.08
N SER A 27 -5.58 0.75 -2.90
CA SER A 27 -5.27 0.06 -4.16
C SER A 27 -4.79 -1.37 -3.91
N ILE A 28 -3.93 -1.58 -2.90
CA ILE A 28 -3.44 -2.90 -2.48
C ILE A 28 -4.62 -3.76 -2.01
N GLN A 29 -5.46 -3.24 -1.11
CA GLN A 29 -6.62 -3.96 -0.58
C GLN A 29 -7.63 -4.31 -1.67
N THR A 30 -7.89 -3.39 -2.60
CA THR A 30 -8.77 -3.61 -3.75
C THR A 30 -8.25 -4.73 -4.65
N ASN A 31 -6.94 -4.74 -4.95
CA ASN A 31 -6.36 -5.78 -5.78
C ASN A 31 -6.30 -7.15 -5.04
N GLN A 32 -6.11 -7.17 -3.72
CA GLN A 32 -6.25 -8.40 -2.91
C GLN A 32 -7.66 -8.98 -2.98
N LEU A 33 -8.70 -8.14 -2.95
CA LEU A 33 -10.08 -8.57 -3.14
C LEU A 33 -10.29 -9.15 -4.55
N ALA A 34 -9.77 -8.49 -5.58
CA ALA A 34 -9.85 -8.97 -6.96
C ALA A 34 -9.17 -10.34 -7.12
N LEU A 35 -7.98 -10.52 -6.52
CA LEU A 35 -7.24 -11.77 -6.47
C LEU A 35 -8.05 -12.88 -5.81
N PHE A 36 -8.62 -12.62 -4.64
CA PHE A 36 -9.49 -13.57 -3.95
C PHE A 36 -10.69 -13.99 -4.83
N MET A 37 -11.37 -13.02 -5.45
CA MET A 37 -12.51 -13.29 -6.34
C MET A 37 -12.11 -14.11 -7.56
N ALA A 38 -10.95 -13.82 -8.17
CA ALA A 38 -10.42 -14.60 -9.30
C ALA A 38 -10.14 -16.05 -8.91
N ILE A 39 -9.54 -16.29 -7.74
CA ILE A 39 -9.31 -17.64 -7.20
C ILE A 39 -10.64 -18.36 -6.97
N LYS A 40 -11.62 -17.71 -6.33
CA LYS A 40 -12.95 -18.29 -6.08
C LYS A 40 -13.67 -18.70 -7.37
N GLN A 41 -13.47 -17.95 -8.44
CA GLN A 41 -14.01 -18.24 -9.77
C GLN A 41 -13.13 -19.18 -10.61
N ARG A 42 -12.02 -19.70 -10.06
CA ARG A 42 -11.02 -20.55 -10.74
C ARG A 42 -10.38 -19.88 -11.97
N LYS A 43 -10.36 -18.54 -12.01
CA LYS A 43 -9.73 -17.72 -13.06
C LYS A 43 -8.24 -17.49 -12.74
N TYR A 44 -7.45 -18.56 -12.82
CA TYR A 44 -6.06 -18.53 -12.32
C TYR A 44 -5.10 -17.63 -13.12
N SER A 45 -5.36 -17.36 -14.41
CA SER A 45 -4.58 -16.36 -15.17
C SER A 45 -4.71 -14.98 -14.54
N ILE A 46 -5.96 -14.54 -14.34
CA ILE A 46 -6.27 -13.25 -13.72
C ILE A 46 -5.75 -13.21 -12.29
N ALA A 47 -5.85 -14.30 -11.53
CA ALA A 47 -5.27 -14.38 -10.20
C ALA A 47 -3.74 -14.15 -10.21
N ARG A 48 -3.02 -14.73 -11.17
CA ARG A 48 -1.57 -14.51 -11.30
C ARG A 48 -1.24 -13.08 -11.73
N GLU A 49 -2.03 -12.49 -12.62
CA GLU A 49 -1.88 -11.08 -13.02
C GLU A 49 -2.11 -10.13 -11.84
N CYS A 50 -3.15 -10.38 -11.02
CA CYS A 50 -3.38 -9.63 -9.79
C CYS A 50 -2.23 -9.80 -8.80
N LEU A 51 -1.72 -11.03 -8.63
CA LEU A 51 -0.59 -11.30 -7.73
C LEU A 51 0.69 -10.58 -8.18
N ASP A 52 0.97 -10.60 -9.48
CA ASP A 52 2.11 -9.89 -10.08
C ASP A 52 1.99 -8.38 -9.87
N LEU A 53 0.82 -7.80 -10.15
CA LEU A 53 0.55 -6.38 -9.90
C LEU A 53 0.71 -6.00 -8.41
N LEU A 54 0.27 -6.88 -7.50
CA LEU A 54 0.37 -6.67 -6.07
C LEU A 54 1.83 -6.61 -5.61
N GLU A 55 2.63 -7.60 -6.01
CA GLU A 55 4.01 -7.78 -5.57
C GLU A 55 4.96 -6.78 -6.24
N ASN A 56 4.88 -6.65 -7.56
CA ASN A 56 5.90 -5.96 -8.35
C ASN A 56 5.61 -4.47 -8.54
N LYS A 57 4.43 -4.00 -8.13
CA LYS A 57 4.04 -2.60 -8.29
C LYS A 57 3.42 -2.01 -7.03
N LEU A 58 2.22 -2.45 -6.63
CA LEU A 58 1.45 -1.72 -5.62
C LEU A 58 2.13 -1.67 -4.25
N ILE A 59 2.63 -2.82 -3.77
CA ILE A 59 3.36 -2.88 -2.50
C ILE A 59 4.68 -2.09 -2.58
N TYR A 60 5.38 -2.19 -3.71
CA TYR A 60 6.63 -1.47 -3.94
C TYR A 60 6.41 0.05 -3.93
N ASP A 61 5.39 0.56 -4.62
CA ASP A 61 5.06 1.97 -4.70
C ASP A 61 4.75 2.56 -3.31
N LEU A 62 4.01 1.81 -2.47
CA LEU A 62 3.74 2.22 -1.09
C LEU A 62 5.01 2.20 -0.22
N GLU A 63 5.85 1.18 -0.38
CA GLU A 63 7.13 1.08 0.34
C GLU A 63 8.09 2.21 -0.04
N GLU A 64 8.23 2.50 -1.32
CA GLU A 64 9.04 3.60 -1.83
C GLU A 64 8.53 4.95 -1.32
N THR A 65 7.21 5.17 -1.37
CA THR A 65 6.57 6.39 -0.85
C THR A 65 6.81 6.55 0.65
N ASN A 66 6.60 5.49 1.43
CA ASN A 66 6.81 5.54 2.88
C ASN A 66 8.29 5.76 3.25
N ASN A 67 9.23 5.19 2.50
CA ASN A 67 10.66 5.38 2.73
C ASN A 67 11.14 6.78 2.36
N LYS A 68 10.63 7.36 1.26
CA LYS A 68 11.04 8.69 0.78
C LYS A 68 10.38 9.84 1.52
N ALA A 69 9.09 9.71 1.81
CA ALA A 69 8.25 10.80 2.30
C ALA A 69 7.57 10.50 3.63
N GLY A 70 7.50 9.25 4.10
CA GLY A 70 6.79 8.89 5.33
C GLY A 70 7.33 9.60 6.58
N TRP A 71 8.62 9.95 6.62
CA TRP A 71 9.19 10.74 7.71
C TRP A 71 8.59 12.15 7.83
N LEU A 72 8.01 12.69 6.74
CA LEU A 72 7.26 13.94 6.78
C LEU A 72 5.95 13.78 7.54
N ALA A 73 5.34 12.59 7.55
CA ALA A 73 4.11 12.25 8.28
C ALA A 73 4.37 11.14 9.32
N PRO A 74 5.13 11.42 10.40
CA PRO A 74 5.64 10.39 11.30
C PRO A 74 4.53 9.64 12.05
N TYR A 75 3.35 10.25 12.25
CA TYR A 75 2.22 9.62 12.93
C TYR A 75 1.63 8.45 12.14
N SER A 76 1.76 8.43 10.81
CA SER A 76 1.18 7.40 9.93
C SER A 76 2.24 6.46 9.34
N SER A 77 3.49 6.90 9.21
CA SER A 77 4.58 6.11 8.60
C SER A 77 4.78 4.72 9.22
N GLY A 78 4.64 4.60 10.55
CA GLY A 78 4.71 3.33 11.25
C GLY A 78 3.59 2.37 10.84
N ALA A 79 2.35 2.86 10.77
CA ALA A 79 1.19 2.07 10.37
C ALA A 79 1.34 1.55 8.93
N PHE A 80 1.76 2.40 7.99
CA PHE A 80 1.98 1.98 6.60
C PHE A 80 3.12 0.97 6.47
N ARG A 81 4.17 1.06 7.31
CA ARG A 81 5.25 0.06 7.35
C ARG A 81 4.73 -1.31 7.76
N ASP A 82 3.90 -1.36 8.79
CA ASP A 82 3.28 -2.61 9.24
C ASP A 82 2.29 -3.16 8.21
N PHE A 83 1.54 -2.28 7.54
CA PHE A 83 0.66 -2.64 6.44
C PHE A 83 1.43 -3.26 5.25
N ILE A 84 2.55 -2.66 4.84
CA ILE A 84 3.44 -3.22 3.81
C ILE A 84 3.90 -4.63 4.20
N ARG A 85 4.33 -4.81 5.46
CA ARG A 85 4.76 -6.12 5.96
C ARG A 85 3.63 -7.16 5.90
N ALA A 86 2.42 -6.78 6.34
CA ALA A 86 1.25 -7.63 6.27
C ALA A 86 0.88 -7.99 4.81
N SER A 87 0.97 -7.02 3.90
CA SER A 87 0.69 -7.21 2.47
C SER A 87 1.70 -8.16 1.80
N LYS A 88 2.99 -8.04 2.14
CA LYS A 88 4.03 -8.99 1.70
C LYS A 88 3.76 -10.41 2.22
N GLN A 89 3.25 -10.54 3.45
CA GLN A 89 2.85 -11.85 3.98
C GLN A 89 1.63 -12.42 3.23
N SER A 90 0.65 -11.58 2.88
CA SER A 90 -0.50 -11.98 2.06
C SER A 90 -0.05 -12.50 0.68
N VAL A 91 0.91 -11.85 0.02
CA VAL A 91 1.49 -12.33 -1.26
C VAL A 91 2.03 -13.77 -1.11
N LYS A 92 2.77 -14.07 -0.03
CA LYS A 92 3.31 -15.42 0.21
C LYS A 92 2.20 -16.47 0.32
N VAL A 93 1.12 -16.15 1.04
CA VAL A 93 -0.03 -17.06 1.17
C VAL A 93 -0.68 -17.30 -0.20
N TYR A 94 -0.86 -16.27 -1.02
CA TYR A 94 -1.44 -16.43 -2.35
C TYR A 94 -0.53 -17.23 -3.30
N LYS A 95 0.78 -17.05 -3.21
CA LYS A 95 1.78 -17.85 -3.92
C LYS A 95 1.66 -19.35 -3.60
N GLU A 96 1.55 -19.70 -2.32
CA GLU A 96 1.32 -21.08 -1.88
C GLU A 96 0.02 -21.66 -2.43
N ILE A 97 -1.07 -20.89 -2.41
CA ILE A 97 -2.38 -21.31 -2.95
C ILE A 97 -2.31 -21.55 -4.46
N LEU A 98 -1.62 -20.67 -5.20
CA LEU A 98 -1.50 -20.72 -6.65
C LEU A 98 -0.36 -21.63 -7.14
N LYS A 99 0.47 -22.14 -6.22
CA LYS A 99 1.66 -22.96 -6.47
C LYS A 99 2.66 -22.27 -7.40
N VAL A 100 2.94 -20.99 -7.13
CA VAL A 100 3.88 -20.14 -7.87
C VAL A 100 4.84 -19.41 -6.93
#